data_AF-A0A0R2L1V0-F1
#
_entry.id   AF-A0A0R2L1V0-F1
#
_cell.length_a   1.000
_cell.length_b   1.000
_cell.length_c   1.000
_cell.angle_alpha   90.00
_cell.angle_beta   90.00
_cell.angle_gamma   90.00
#
_symmetry.space_group_name_H-M   'P 1'
#
loop_
_entity.id
_entity.type
_entity.pdbx_description
1 polymer ?
#
loop_
_entity_poly.entity_id
_entity_poly.type
_entity_poly.pdbx_seq_one_letter_code
_entity_poly.pdbx_strand_id
1 'polypeptide(L)'
;MFVLGAGIFEHVGVFITHTYSYDQHRLMMAEAIPLATLLIEAAIVYSSTVLFKYLNTKLWMSIWVVGFLSVFQDFSIAPVYVHDTYKFYGVLSGQWNWAFKYHNSFFGILYQNFTSWIYMIGFYVALLYLGYWLGKKIF
;
A
#
# COMPACT_ATOMS: atom_id res chain seq x y z
N MET A 1 -2.31 9.04 -11.06
CA MET A 1 -2.62 9.59 -9.72
C MET A 1 -2.34 8.60 -8.60
N PHE A 2 -2.73 7.32 -8.71
CA PHE A 2 -2.50 6.33 -7.64
C PHE A 2 -1.04 6.20 -7.22
N VAL A 3 -0.15 5.89 -8.16
CA VAL A 3 1.29 5.68 -7.90
C VAL A 3 1.92 6.88 -7.18
N LEU A 4 1.48 8.11 -7.51
CA LEU A 4 1.96 9.31 -6.83
C LEU A 4 1.39 9.43 -5.41
N GLY A 5 0.10 9.14 -5.21
CA GLY A 5 -0.51 9.15 -3.87
C GLY A 5 0.07 8.09 -2.94
N ALA A 6 0.24 6.86 -3.44
CA ALA A 6 0.91 5.78 -2.74
C ALA A 6 2.38 6.12 -2.45
N GLY A 7 3.10 6.69 -3.42
CA GLY A 7 4.47 7.15 -3.22
C GLY A 7 4.61 8.19 -2.10
N ILE A 8 3.67 9.13 -1.99
CA ILE A 8 3.65 10.10 -0.88
C ILE A 8 3.44 9.39 0.47
N PHE A 9 2.51 8.43 0.54
CA PHE A 9 2.26 7.70 1.78
C PHE A 9 3.47 6.88 2.22
N GLU A 10 4.04 6.10 1.30
CA GLU A 10 5.26 5.32 1.51
C GLU A 10 6.43 6.22 1.92
N HIS A 11 6.53 7.43 1.35
CA HIS A 11 7.57 8.40 1.72
C HIS A 11 7.43 8.85 3.18
N VAL A 12 6.21 9.04 3.68
CA VAL A 12 5.98 9.34 5.10
C VAL A 12 6.50 8.19 5.98
N GLY A 13 6.16 6.95 5.64
CA GLY A 13 6.56 5.75 6.38
C GLY A 13 8.07 5.54 6.44
N VAL A 14 8.76 5.76 5.30
CA VAL A 14 10.20 5.53 5.16
C VAL A 14 11.04 6.70 5.72
N PHE A 15 10.69 7.94 5.36
CA PHE A 15 11.56 9.09 5.58
C PHE A 15 11.16 10.02 6.73
N ILE A 16 9.88 10.01 7.15
CA ILE A 16 9.41 10.91 8.20
C ILE A 16 9.28 10.15 9.51
N THR A 17 8.57 9.02 9.49
CA THR A 17 8.33 8.22 10.71
C THR A 17 9.40 7.17 10.93
N HIS A 18 10.19 6.85 9.90
CA HIS A 18 11.22 5.81 9.91
C HIS A 18 10.70 4.47 10.46
N THR A 19 9.47 4.13 10.13
CA THR A 19 8.81 2.93 10.65
C THR A 19 9.38 1.67 10.02
N TYR A 20 9.80 1.78 8.75
CA TYR A 20 10.35 0.70 7.95
C TYR A 20 11.25 1.25 6.84
N SER A 21 11.98 0.36 6.17
CA SER A 21 12.81 0.67 5.02
C SER A 21 12.73 -0.44 3.97
N TYR A 22 12.96 -0.09 2.71
CA TYR A 22 13.13 -1.06 1.63
C TYR A 22 14.61 -1.31 1.36
N ASP A 23 14.97 -2.53 0.97
CA ASP A 23 16.32 -2.78 0.47
C ASP A 23 16.59 -1.97 -0.81
N GLN A 24 17.75 -1.34 -0.87
CA GLN A 24 18.12 -0.41 -1.94
C GLN A 24 18.82 -1.11 -3.12
N HIS A 25 19.10 -2.41 -3.02
CA HIS A 25 19.70 -3.21 -4.11
C HIS A 25 18.64 -3.77 -5.07
N ARG A 26 17.50 -3.08 -5.18
CA ARG A 26 16.35 -3.47 -6.01
C ARG A 26 16.30 -2.65 -7.29
N LEU A 27 15.71 -3.23 -8.33
CA LEU A 27 15.52 -2.55 -9.62
C LEU A 27 14.27 -1.66 -9.58
N MET A 28 14.34 -0.55 -10.33
CA MET A 28 13.24 0.39 -10.54
C MET A 28 12.68 0.94 -9.21
N MET A 29 13.44 1.87 -8.62
CA MET A 29 13.05 2.57 -7.39
C MET A 29 12.49 3.95 -7.72
N ALA A 30 11.41 4.33 -7.05
CA ALA A 30 10.98 5.72 -6.93
C ALA A 30 11.57 6.26 -5.61
N GLU A 31 12.72 6.93 -5.72
CA GLU A 31 13.57 7.29 -4.57
C GLU A 31 13.95 6.03 -3.75
N ALA A 32 13.50 5.89 -2.51
CA ALA A 32 13.77 4.71 -1.67
C ALA A 32 12.67 3.64 -1.71
N ILE A 33 11.64 3.80 -2.56
CA ILE A 33 10.47 2.93 -2.60
C ILE A 33 10.47 2.11 -3.90
N PRO A 34 10.38 0.78 -3.85
CA PRO A 34 10.31 -0.05 -5.05
C PRO A 34 9.07 0.26 -5.89
N LEU A 35 9.24 0.51 -7.19
CA LEU A 35 8.13 0.78 -8.11
C LEU A 35 7.14 -0.39 -8.16
N ALA A 36 7.63 -1.63 -8.00
CA ALA A 36 6.80 -2.83 -7.95
C ALA A 36 5.74 -2.76 -6.83
N THR A 37 6.10 -2.23 -5.65
CA THR A 37 5.19 -2.01 -4.52
C THR A 37 4.08 -1.04 -4.92
N LEU A 38 4.44 0.12 -5.48
CA LEU A 38 3.46 1.12 -5.90
C LEU A 38 2.53 0.62 -7.01
N LEU A 39 3.05 -0.22 -7.92
CA LEU A 39 2.28 -0.78 -9.03
C LEU A 39 1.30 -1.86 -8.58
N ILE A 40 1.67 -2.73 -7.64
CA ILE A 40 0.76 -3.77 -7.15
C ILE A 40 -0.39 -3.18 -6.36
N GLU A 41 -0.12 -2.14 -5.58
CA GLU A 41 -1.13 -1.35 -4.87
C GLU A 41 -2.07 -0.62 -5.86
N ALA A 42 -1.52 -0.06 -6.93
CA ALA A 42 -2.33 0.57 -7.98
C ALA A 42 -3.24 -0.47 -8.65
N ALA A 43 -2.71 -1.66 -8.91
CA ALA A 43 -3.45 -2.75 -9.55
C ALA A 43 -4.61 -3.25 -8.67
N ILE A 44 -4.41 -3.40 -7.36
CA ILE A 44 -5.50 -3.85 -6.47
C ILE A 44 -6.62 -2.80 -6.38
N VAL A 45 -6.28 -1.51 -6.29
CA VAL A 45 -7.29 -0.46 -6.24
C VAL A 45 -8.03 -0.33 -7.57
N TYR A 46 -7.32 -0.39 -8.69
CA TYR A 46 -7.96 -0.36 -10.01
C TYR A 46 -8.87 -1.58 -10.24
N SER A 47 -8.36 -2.80 -10.03
CA SER A 47 -9.16 -4.02 -10.23
C SER A 47 -10.38 -4.06 -9.31
N SER A 48 -10.23 -3.67 -8.04
CA SER A 48 -11.33 -3.62 -7.08
C SER A 48 -12.38 -2.58 -7.46
N THR A 49 -11.98 -1.38 -7.90
CA THR A 49 -12.93 -0.35 -8.36
C THR A 49 -13.65 -0.75 -9.64
N VAL A 50 -12.96 -1.39 -10.58
CA VAL A 50 -13.56 -1.95 -11.80
C VAL A 50 -14.58 -3.04 -11.44
N LEU A 51 -14.21 -4.00 -10.59
CA LEU A 51 -15.13 -5.02 -10.10
C LEU A 51 -16.37 -4.40 -9.44
N PHE A 52 -16.18 -3.38 -8.60
CA PHE A 52 -17.28 -2.65 -7.95
C PHE A 52 -18.27 -2.04 -8.94
N LYS A 53 -17.73 -1.47 -10.04
CA LYS A 53 -18.53 -0.91 -11.13
C LYS A 53 -19.32 -1.99 -11.87
N TYR A 54 -18.71 -3.15 -12.13
CA TYR A 54 -19.40 -4.29 -12.76
C TYR A 54 -20.53 -4.86 -11.89
N LEU A 55 -20.35 -4.89 -10.58
CA LEU A 55 -21.36 -5.35 -9.63
C LEU A 55 -22.50 -4.35 -9.40
N ASN A 56 -22.48 -3.18 -10.05
CA ASN A 56 -23.49 -2.13 -9.94
C ASN A 56 -23.86 -1.77 -8.48
N THR A 57 -22.84 -1.68 -7.64
CA THR A 57 -23.00 -1.41 -6.21
C THR A 57 -23.07 0.08 -5.91
N LYS A 58 -23.57 0.45 -4.73
CA LYS A 58 -23.62 1.85 -4.30
C LYS A 58 -22.20 2.41 -4.12
N LEU A 59 -21.96 3.60 -4.65
CA LEU A 59 -20.65 4.25 -4.67
C LEU A 59 -19.97 4.31 -3.28
N TRP A 60 -20.72 4.64 -2.23
CA TRP A 60 -20.16 4.74 -0.87
C TRP A 60 -19.66 3.40 -0.33
N MET A 61 -20.20 2.27 -0.79
CA MET A 61 -19.76 0.94 -0.35
C MET A 61 -18.38 0.60 -0.90
N SER A 62 -18.01 1.12 -2.08
CA SER A 62 -16.71 0.82 -2.67
C SER A 62 -15.55 1.39 -1.84
N ILE A 63 -15.78 2.47 -1.08
CA ILE A 63 -14.79 3.04 -0.16
C ILE A 63 -14.32 1.95 0.83
N TRP A 64 -15.26 1.21 1.40
CA TRP A 64 -14.98 0.20 2.40
C TRP A 64 -14.49 -1.10 1.80
N VAL A 65 -15.10 -1.55 0.71
CA VAL A 65 -14.77 -2.87 0.17
C VAL A 65 -13.46 -2.85 -0.61
N VAL A 66 -13.13 -1.77 -1.33
CA VAL A 66 -11.81 -1.64 -1.96
C VAL A 66 -10.71 -1.60 -0.89
N GLY A 67 -10.95 -0.89 0.22
CA GLY A 67 -10.07 -0.92 1.39
C GLY A 67 -9.91 -2.33 1.96
N PHE A 68 -11.01 -3.05 2.18
CA PHE A 68 -11.00 -4.42 2.66
C PHE A 68 -10.26 -5.40 1.74
N LEU A 69 -10.45 -5.31 0.42
CA LEU A 69 -9.71 -6.14 -0.54
C LEU A 69 -8.20 -5.86 -0.54
N SER A 70 -7.83 -4.61 -0.29
CA SER A 70 -6.42 -4.20 -0.19
C SER A 70 -5.74 -4.81 1.05
N VAL A 71 -6.49 -5.06 2.12
CA VAL A 71 -5.98 -5.79 3.29
C VAL A 71 -5.53 -7.20 2.92
N PHE A 72 -6.30 -7.94 2.11
CA PHE A 72 -5.89 -9.28 1.67
C PHE A 72 -4.64 -9.25 0.80
N GLN A 73 -4.53 -8.25 -0.07
CA GLN A 73 -3.33 -8.06 -0.87
C GLN A 73 -2.11 -7.84 0.03
N ASP A 74 -2.20 -6.94 1.01
CA ASP A 74 -1.12 -6.69 1.98
C ASP A 74 -0.79 -7.95 2.79
N PHE A 75 -1.80 -8.65 3.32
CA PHE A 75 -1.62 -9.93 4.02
C PHE A 75 -0.91 -11.00 3.18
N SER A 76 -1.13 -11.02 1.86
CA SER A 76 -0.52 -12.01 0.99
C SER A 76 0.95 -11.71 0.65
N ILE A 77 1.30 -10.42 0.51
CA ILE A 77 2.61 -10.02 -0.01
C ILE A 77 3.55 -9.56 1.10
N ALA A 78 3.05 -8.85 2.11
CA ALA A 78 3.89 -8.29 3.16
C ALA A 78 4.70 -9.35 3.92
N PRO A 79 4.12 -10.50 4.34
CA PRO A 79 4.90 -11.54 4.99
C PRO A 79 6.03 -12.07 4.10
N VAL A 80 5.79 -12.19 2.79
CA VAL A 80 6.80 -12.62 1.82
C VAL A 80 7.91 -11.57 1.73
N TYR A 81 7.58 -10.29 1.64
CA TYR A 81 8.58 -9.23 1.52
C TYR A 81 9.47 -9.06 2.75
N VAL A 82 8.94 -9.35 3.94
CA VAL A 82 9.72 -9.32 5.18
C VAL A 82 10.66 -10.53 5.32
N HIS A 83 10.26 -11.69 4.80
CA HIS A 83 11.02 -12.94 4.96
C HIS A 83 11.89 -13.31 3.76
N ASP A 84 11.61 -12.75 2.58
CA ASP A 84 12.46 -12.88 1.40
C ASP A 84 13.72 -12.04 1.58
N THR A 85 14.72 -12.67 2.21
CA THR A 85 15.90 -12.02 2.74
C THR A 85 17.16 -12.50 2.02
N TYR A 86 18.04 -11.54 1.74
CA TYR A 86 19.30 -11.76 1.06
C TYR A 86 20.44 -11.15 1.86
N LYS A 87 21.62 -11.76 1.79
CA LYS A 87 22.83 -11.22 2.44
C LYS A 87 23.58 -10.32 1.47
N PHE A 88 23.68 -9.04 1.81
CA PHE A 88 24.53 -8.07 1.11
C PHE A 88 25.61 -7.58 2.08
N TYR A 89 26.88 -7.72 1.69
CA TYR A 89 28.03 -7.31 2.53
C TYR A 89 28.00 -7.84 3.97
N GLY A 90 27.49 -9.07 4.16
CA GLY A 90 27.36 -9.71 5.47
C GLY A 90 26.13 -9.31 6.29
N VAL A 91 25.36 -8.32 5.84
CA VAL A 91 24.11 -7.88 6.46
C VAL A 91 22.92 -8.57 5.79
N LEU A 92 22.01 -9.13 6.59
CA LEU A 92 20.76 -9.70 6.10
C LEU A 92 19.74 -8.57 5.87
N SER A 93 19.19 -8.48 4.67
CA SER A 93 18.15 -7.51 4.33
C SER A 93 16.98 -8.19 3.63
N GLY A 94 15.77 -7.92 4.10
CA GLY A 94 14.53 -8.29 3.44
C GLY A 94 14.18 -7.31 2.34
N GLN A 95 13.26 -7.70 1.45
CA GLN A 95 12.68 -6.76 0.49
C GLN A 95 12.03 -5.55 1.18
N TRP A 96 11.44 -5.78 2.35
CA TRP A 96 10.88 -4.79 3.25
C TRP A 96 11.32 -5.08 4.69
N ASN A 97 11.86 -4.08 5.38
CA ASN A 97 12.50 -4.21 6.70
C ASN A 97 11.81 -3.31 7.72
N TRP A 98 11.31 -3.89 8.79
CA TRP A 98 10.75 -3.13 9.91
C TRP A 98 11.85 -2.61 10.82
N ALA A 99 11.76 -1.32 11.20
CA ALA A 99 12.78 -0.68 12.04
C ALA A 99 12.77 -1.21 13.48
N PHE A 100 11.62 -1.71 13.96
CA PHE A 100 11.44 -2.18 15.33
C PHE A 100 10.91 -3.61 15.36
N LYS A 101 11.32 -4.38 16.37
CA LYS A 101 10.75 -5.71 16.64
C LYS A 101 9.53 -5.54 17.55
N TYR A 102 8.37 -5.95 17.05
CA TYR A 102 7.11 -5.80 17.78
C TYR A 102 6.65 -7.12 18.42
N HIS A 103 6.32 -7.08 19.71
CA HIS A 103 5.81 -8.24 20.46
C HIS A 103 4.42 -8.70 19.98
N ASN A 104 3.58 -7.76 19.54
CA ASN A 104 2.27 -8.04 18.97
C ASN A 104 2.35 -7.91 17.45
N SER A 105 2.99 -8.89 16.82
CA SER A 105 3.15 -8.94 15.36
C SER A 105 2.56 -10.20 14.75
N PHE A 106 2.19 -10.10 13.48
CA PHE A 106 1.81 -11.19 12.61
C PHE A 106 2.87 -11.30 11.52
N PHE A 107 3.60 -12.42 11.44
CA PHE A 107 4.79 -12.56 10.58
C PHE A 107 5.79 -11.41 10.72
N GLY A 108 6.03 -10.94 11.95
CA GLY A 108 6.97 -9.83 12.21
C GLY A 108 6.45 -8.45 11.81
N ILE A 109 5.20 -8.33 11.35
CA ILE A 109 4.53 -7.10 10.95
C ILE A 109 3.50 -6.70 12.01
N LEU A 110 3.37 -5.40 12.32
CA LEU A 110 2.33 -4.92 13.24
C LEU A 110 0.92 -5.22 12.73
N TYR A 111 0.02 -5.68 13.61
CA TYR A 111 -1.40 -5.89 13.25
C TYR A 111 -2.06 -4.63 12.69
N GLN A 112 -1.68 -3.46 13.22
CA GLN A 112 -2.17 -2.17 12.78
C GLN A 112 -1.79 -1.83 11.35
N ASN A 113 -0.71 -2.42 10.81
CA ASN A 113 -0.35 -2.26 9.40
C ASN A 113 -1.51 -2.70 8.52
N PHE A 114 -1.96 -3.95 8.70
CA PHE A 114 -3.01 -4.55 7.90
C PHE A 114 -4.35 -3.83 8.05
N THR A 115 -4.73 -3.43 9.27
CA THR A 115 -6.02 -2.73 9.46
C THR A 115 -6.00 -1.29 8.97
N SER A 116 -4.83 -0.64 8.96
CA SER A 116 -4.68 0.72 8.45
C SER A 116 -4.92 0.83 6.94
N TRP A 117 -4.67 -0.25 6.19
CA TRP A 117 -4.97 -0.33 4.75
C TRP A 117 -6.44 -0.06 4.41
N ILE A 118 -7.38 -0.48 5.27
CA ILE A 118 -8.81 -0.20 5.06
C ILE A 118 -9.05 1.31 5.02
N TYR A 119 -8.48 2.02 5.99
CA TYR A 119 -8.67 3.46 6.14
C TYR A 119 -7.90 4.23 5.08
N MET A 120 -6.64 3.86 4.82
CA MET A 120 -5.80 4.52 3.83
C MET A 120 -6.41 4.42 2.44
N ILE A 121 -6.72 3.21 1.99
CA ILE A 121 -7.26 3.00 0.65
C ILE A 121 -8.69 3.51 0.54
N GLY A 122 -9.50 3.32 1.58
CA GLY A 122 -10.84 3.89 1.62
C GLY A 122 -10.82 5.41 1.47
N PHE A 123 -9.95 6.09 2.23
CA PHE A 123 -9.77 7.54 2.12
C PHE A 123 -9.29 7.95 0.73
N TYR A 124 -8.33 7.22 0.16
CA TYR A 124 -7.86 7.47 -1.20
C TYR A 124 -9.00 7.32 -2.25
N VAL A 125 -9.83 6.28 -2.15
CA VAL A 125 -10.98 6.07 -3.04
C VAL A 125 -12.03 7.19 -2.85
N ALA A 126 -12.27 7.63 -1.61
CA ALA A 126 -13.15 8.76 -1.34
C ALA A 126 -12.63 10.05 -2.01
N LEU A 127 -11.31 10.31 -1.94
CA LEU A 127 -10.68 11.45 -2.62
C LEU A 127 -10.78 11.35 -4.15
N LEU A 128 -10.66 10.14 -4.72
CA LEU A 128 -10.88 9.94 -6.16
C LEU A 128 -12.29 10.33 -6.58
N TYR A 129 -13.31 9.92 -5.83
CA TYR A 129 -14.70 10.30 -6.13
C TYR A 129 -14.95 11.78 -5.92
N LEU A 130 -14.37 12.38 -4.88
CA LEU A 130 -14.44 13.82 -4.68
C LEU A 130 -13.82 14.56 -5.87
N GLY A 131 -12.63 14.16 -6.31
CA GLY A 131 -11.96 14.73 -7.48
C GLY A 131 -12.78 14.58 -8.76
N TYR A 132 -13.38 13.41 -8.99
CA TYR A 132 -14.28 13.17 -10.13
C TYR A 132 -15.52 14.07 -10.09
N TRP A 133 -16.14 14.22 -8.92
CA TRP A 133 -17.32 15.06 -8.74
C TRP A 133 -16.99 16.55 -8.93
N LEU A 134 -15.86 17.03 -8.40
CA LEU A 134 -15.39 18.39 -8.60
C LEU A 134 -15.09 18.67 -10.07
N GLY A 135 -14.41 17.74 -10.75
CA GLY A 135 -14.09 17.87 -12.18
C GLY A 135 -15.35 18.00 -13.04
N LYS A 136 -16.41 17.25 -12.73
CA LYS A 136 -17.71 17.35 -13.41
C LYS A 136 -18.47 18.65 -13.18
N LYS A 137 -18.11 19.44 -12.17
CA LYS A 137 -18.74 20.74 -11.90
C LYS A 137 -18.01 21.91 -12.56
N ILE A 138 -16.75 21.68 -12.96
CA ILE A 138 -15.85 22.71 -13.50
C ILE A 138 -15.89 22.74 -15.04
N PHE A 139 -16.36 21.66 -15.67
CA PHE A 139 -16.62 21.53 -17.11
C PHE A 139 -18.09 21.20 -17.35
#